data_AF-A0A8T8HXR6-F1
#
_entry.id   AF-A0A8T8HXR6-F1
#
_cell.length_a   1.000
_cell.length_b   1.000
_cell.length_c   1.000
_cell.angle_alpha   90.00
_cell.angle_beta   90.00
_cell.angle_gamma   90.00
#
_symmetry.space_group_name_H-M   'P 1'
#
loop_
_entity.id
_entity.type
_entity.pdbx_description
1 polymer ?
#
loop_
_entity_poly.entity_id
_entity_poly.type
_entity_poly.pdbx_seq_one_letter_code
_entity_poly.pdbx_strand_id
1 'polypeptide(L)'
;ADAPDFHDLAHTTCRRRTRHRHRVAVLADDAADAARLLAEAAPVEAVGAGRIGFVFCGNASQWAGMGADLFRDKDFRVAVEQVDTALAPHLGWSVARRLAEVTEQELSATEVAQPLLFAVQVGLT
;
A
#
# COMPACT_ATOMS: atom_id res chain seq x y z
N ALA A 1 -19.91 20.39 5.82
CA ALA A 1 -19.84 19.56 7.03
C ALA A 1 -18.41 19.65 7.53
N ASP A 2 -18.18 20.13 8.75
CA ASP A 2 -16.82 20.27 9.27
C ASP A 2 -16.15 18.88 9.38
N ALA A 3 -14.85 18.79 9.12
CA ALA A 3 -14.06 17.56 9.11
C ALA A 3 -14.32 16.52 10.23
N PRO A 4 -14.63 16.87 11.50
CA PRO A 4 -15.03 15.90 12.52
C PRO A 4 -16.30 15.10 12.18
N ASP A 5 -17.21 15.61 11.34
CA ASP A 5 -18.44 14.93 10.93
C ASP A 5 -18.16 13.78 9.93
N PHE A 6 -17.25 14.00 8.97
CA PHE A 6 -17.00 13.03 7.92
C PHE A 6 -16.21 11.80 8.40
N HIS A 7 -15.19 12.00 9.25
CA HIS A 7 -14.47 10.89 9.85
C HIS A 7 -15.40 9.99 10.67
N ASP A 8 -16.28 10.58 11.48
CA ASP A 8 -17.22 9.82 12.33
C ASP A 8 -18.28 9.07 11.50
N LEU A 9 -18.72 9.67 10.39
CA LEU A 9 -19.55 8.99 9.40
C LEU A 9 -18.84 7.77 8.81
N ALA A 10 -17.61 7.93 8.32
CA ALA A 10 -16.81 6.84 7.74
C ALA A 10 -16.52 5.73 8.77
N HIS A 11 -16.20 6.11 10.01
CA HIS A 11 -16.00 5.16 11.10
C HIS A 11 -17.28 4.38 11.39
N THR A 12 -18.43 5.05 11.46
CA THR A 12 -19.72 4.42 11.74
C THR A 12 -20.14 3.44 10.64
N THR A 13 -20.00 3.80 9.37
CA THR A 13 -20.34 2.92 8.24
C THR A 13 -19.44 1.70 8.16
N CYS A 14 -18.16 1.82 8.52
CA CYS A 14 -17.20 0.72 8.47
C CYS A 14 -17.21 -0.19 9.70
N ARG A 15 -17.49 0.34 10.90
CA ARG A 15 -17.27 -0.36 12.18
C ARG A 15 -18.53 -0.58 13.01
N ARG A 16 -19.61 0.16 12.77
CA ARG A 16 -20.82 0.16 13.60
C ARG A 16 -22.10 -0.25 12.86
N ARG A 17 -21.97 -0.68 11.60
CA ARG A 17 -23.06 -1.22 10.78
C ARG A 17 -22.77 -2.67 10.37
N THR A 18 -23.83 -3.43 10.14
CA THR A 18 -23.74 -4.81 9.65
C THR A 18 -23.17 -4.84 8.24
N ARG A 19 -22.18 -5.70 7.99
CA ARG A 19 -21.57 -5.87 6.66
C ARG A 19 -22.37 -6.87 5.81
N HIS A 20 -23.29 -6.38 4.99
CA HIS A 20 -24.14 -7.18 4.10
C HIS A 20 -23.36 -7.78 2.91
N ARG A 21 -24.05 -8.62 2.10
CA ARG A 21 -23.48 -9.32 0.92
C ARG A 21 -23.07 -8.37 -0.20
N HIS A 22 -23.89 -7.37 -0.51
CA HIS A 22 -23.57 -6.35 -1.52
C HIS A 22 -22.91 -5.16 -0.85
N ARG A 23 -21.73 -4.77 -1.34
CA ARG A 23 -20.91 -3.71 -0.73
C ARG A 23 -20.40 -2.75 -1.80
N VAL A 24 -20.24 -1.51 -1.40
CA VAL A 24 -19.56 -0.45 -2.14
C VAL A 24 -18.68 0.32 -1.16
N ALA A 25 -17.51 0.75 -1.61
CA ALA A 25 -16.60 1.59 -0.87
C ALA A 25 -16.00 2.63 -1.83
N VAL A 26 -15.80 3.84 -1.32
CA VAL A 26 -15.18 4.94 -2.05
C VAL A 26 -14.07 5.53 -1.18
N LEU A 27 -13.01 6.01 -1.81
CA LEU A 27 -12.01 6.86 -1.17
C LEU A 27 -12.37 8.29 -1.54
N ALA A 28 -12.60 9.13 -0.54
CA ALA A 28 -13.07 10.51 -0.72
C ALA A 28 -12.44 11.39 0.36
N ASP A 29 -12.17 12.64 0.02
CA ASP A 29 -11.58 13.62 0.95
C ASP A 29 -12.63 14.22 1.89
N ASP A 30 -13.89 14.27 1.45
CA ASP A 30 -15.01 14.79 2.23
C ASP A 30 -16.36 14.12 1.91
N ALA A 31 -17.40 14.52 2.63
CA ALA A 31 -18.76 13.96 2.50
C ALA A 31 -19.42 14.27 1.14
N ALA A 32 -19.13 15.40 0.51
CA ALA A 32 -19.73 15.78 -0.76
C ALA A 32 -19.11 14.95 -1.89
N ASP A 33 -17.79 14.77 -1.87
CA ASP A 33 -17.10 13.90 -2.82
C ASP A 33 -17.51 12.44 -2.63
N ALA A 34 -17.63 11.97 -1.38
CA ALA A 34 -18.13 10.63 -1.08
C ALA A 34 -19.55 10.41 -1.64
N ALA A 35 -20.46 11.38 -1.48
CA ALA A 35 -21.82 11.29 -1.99
C ALA A 35 -21.85 11.22 -3.53
N ARG A 36 -21.02 12.02 -4.20
CA ARG A 36 -20.89 12.02 -5.67
C ARG A 36 -20.36 10.67 -6.17
N LEU A 37 -19.27 10.17 -5.59
CA LEU A 37 -18.67 8.88 -5.98
C LEU A 37 -19.63 7.71 -5.71
N LEU A 38 -20.35 7.73 -4.59
CA LEU A 38 -21.33 6.70 -4.26
C LEU A 38 -22.56 6.71 -5.18
N ALA A 39 -22.95 7.87 -5.71
CA ALA A 39 -24.06 7.96 -6.66
C ALA A 39 -23.76 7.26 -8.00
N GLU A 40 -22.48 7.20 -8.38
CA GLU A 40 -22.01 6.56 -9.62
C GLU A 40 -21.57 5.09 -9.40
N ALA A 41 -21.28 4.71 -8.16
CA ALA A 41 -20.75 3.39 -7.84
C ALA A 41 -21.85 2.32 -7.73
N ALA A 42 -21.63 1.17 -8.37
CA ALA A 42 -22.51 0.02 -8.26
C ALA A 42 -22.01 -0.94 -7.15
N PRO A 43 -22.89 -1.38 -6.23
CA PRO A 43 -22.52 -2.41 -5.27
C PRO A 43 -22.12 -3.72 -5.96
N VAL A 44 -21.09 -4.37 -5.45
CA VAL A 44 -20.67 -5.69 -5.89
C VAL A 44 -20.95 -6.72 -4.82
N GLU A 45 -21.11 -7.98 -5.23
CA GLU A 45 -21.17 -9.08 -4.28
C GLU A 45 -19.79 -9.27 -3.63
N ALA A 46 -19.73 -9.09 -2.31
CA ALA A 46 -18.51 -9.22 -1.54
C ALA A 46 -18.26 -10.68 -1.16
N VAL A 47 -16.98 -11.10 -1.22
CA VAL A 47 -16.53 -12.37 -0.65
C VAL A 47 -16.61 -12.26 0.88
N GLY A 48 -17.62 -12.91 1.47
CA GLY A 48 -17.97 -12.75 2.89
C GLY A 48 -17.11 -13.57 3.86
N ALA A 49 -16.45 -14.62 3.38
CA ALA A 49 -15.60 -15.51 4.18
C ALA A 49 -14.52 -16.14 3.29
N GLY A 50 -13.29 -16.19 3.78
CA GLY A 50 -12.15 -16.77 3.06
C GLY A 50 -10.87 -16.64 3.87
N ARG A 51 -9.86 -17.46 3.52
CA ARG A 51 -8.49 -17.28 4.02
C ARG A 51 -7.77 -16.30 3.11
N ILE A 52 -6.93 -15.44 3.67
CA ILE A 52 -6.11 -14.49 2.93
C ILE A 52 -4.81 -15.20 2.54
N GLY A 53 -4.42 -15.11 1.27
CA GLY A 53 -3.11 -15.52 0.78
C GLY A 53 -2.34 -14.30 0.29
N PHE A 54 -1.08 -14.19 0.69
CA PHE A 54 -0.18 -13.13 0.23
C PHE A 54 0.65 -13.68 -0.93
N VAL A 55 0.63 -12.99 -2.07
CA VAL A 55 1.34 -13.39 -3.28
C VAL A 55 2.49 -12.43 -3.52
N PHE A 56 3.70 -12.98 -3.54
CA PHE A 56 4.93 -12.24 -3.77
C PHE A 56 5.36 -12.43 -5.21
N CYS A 57 5.30 -11.36 -6.00
CA CYS A 57 5.65 -11.38 -7.41
C CYS A 57 7.18 -11.45 -7.60
N GLY A 58 7.63 -12.03 -8.72
CA GLY A 58 9.02 -11.98 -9.12
C GLY A 58 9.42 -10.64 -9.77
N ASN A 59 10.61 -10.64 -10.36
CA ASN A 59 11.13 -9.55 -11.19
C ASN A 59 10.15 -9.11 -12.29
N ALA A 60 10.30 -7.86 -12.73
CA ALA A 60 9.49 -7.12 -13.71
C ALA A 60 8.31 -6.31 -13.14
N SER A 61 8.11 -6.32 -11.83
CA SER A 61 7.10 -5.47 -11.16
C SER A 61 7.69 -4.21 -10.50
N GLN A 62 9.01 -4.03 -10.54
CA GLN A 62 9.70 -2.86 -10.02
C GLN A 62 9.54 -1.63 -10.94
N TRP A 63 9.55 -0.45 -10.33
CA TRP A 63 9.54 0.85 -11.01
C TRP A 63 10.21 1.91 -10.11
N ALA A 64 10.77 2.96 -10.69
CA ALA A 64 11.50 3.99 -9.94
C ALA A 64 10.56 4.85 -9.09
N GLY A 65 10.86 4.98 -7.79
CA GLY A 65 10.01 5.68 -6.84
C GLY A 65 8.94 4.79 -6.16
N MET A 66 8.95 3.48 -6.41
CA MET A 66 8.07 2.56 -5.69
C MET A 66 8.29 2.65 -4.16
N GLY A 67 7.20 2.74 -3.40
CA GLY A 67 7.24 2.85 -1.95
C GLY A 67 7.66 4.22 -1.39
N ALA A 68 7.96 5.22 -2.24
CA ALA A 68 8.42 6.54 -1.78
C ALA A 68 7.39 7.25 -0.88
N ASP A 69 6.11 7.26 -1.27
CA ASP A 69 5.05 7.86 -0.45
C ASP A 69 4.79 7.06 0.83
N LEU A 70 4.87 5.73 0.75
CA LEU A 70 4.71 4.83 1.89
C LEU A 70 5.88 4.93 2.88
N PHE A 71 7.02 5.48 2.50
CA PHE A 71 8.13 5.70 3.44
C PHE A 71 7.78 6.73 4.54
N ARG A 72 6.70 7.51 4.36
CA ARG A 72 6.13 8.35 5.42
C ARG A 72 5.33 7.54 6.44
N ASP A 73 4.84 6.37 6.07
CA ASP A 73 4.19 5.42 6.97
C ASP A 73 5.24 4.73 7.86
N LYS A 74 4.94 4.67 9.16
CA LYS A 74 5.89 4.16 10.15
C LYS A 74 6.17 2.68 9.97
N ASP A 75 5.14 1.87 9.70
CA ASP A 75 5.26 0.41 9.69
C ASP A 75 5.99 -0.04 8.41
N PHE A 76 5.64 0.56 7.27
CA PHE A 76 6.36 0.35 6.02
C PHE A 76 7.84 0.72 6.15
N ARG A 77 8.13 1.92 6.70
CA ARG A 77 9.50 2.40 6.86
C ARG A 77 10.32 1.48 7.77
N VAL A 78 9.77 1.08 8.92
CA VAL A 78 10.47 0.18 9.86
C VAL A 78 10.77 -1.17 9.22
N ALA A 79 9.84 -1.74 8.45
CA ALA A 79 10.06 -2.98 7.74
C ALA A 79 11.19 -2.86 6.69
N VAL A 80 11.21 -1.77 5.92
CA VAL A 80 12.28 -1.50 4.94
C VAL A 80 13.64 -1.29 5.64
N GLU A 81 13.68 -0.60 6.77
CA GLU A 81 14.90 -0.40 7.57
C GLU A 81 15.43 -1.74 8.15
N GLN A 82 14.55 -2.68 8.49
CA GLN A 82 14.94 -4.03 8.92
C GLN A 82 15.55 -4.84 7.77
N VAL A 83 14.95 -4.76 6.57
CA VAL A 83 15.51 -5.38 5.36
C VAL A 83 16.87 -4.77 5.02
N ASP A 84 16.99 -3.45 5.10
CA ASP A 84 18.25 -2.72 4.89
C ASP A 84 19.34 -3.21 5.84
N THR A 85 19.04 -3.30 7.13
CA THR A 85 19.97 -3.80 8.16
C THR A 85 20.43 -5.23 7.85
N ALA A 86 19.53 -6.08 7.37
CA ALA A 86 19.84 -7.47 7.04
C ALA A 86 20.66 -7.62 5.75
N LEU A 87 20.39 -6.80 4.72
CA LEU A 87 20.95 -6.98 3.38
C LEU A 87 22.17 -6.10 3.10
N ALA A 88 22.31 -4.93 3.72
CA ALA A 88 23.42 -4.01 3.46
C ALA A 88 24.81 -4.66 3.61
N PRO A 89 25.08 -5.53 4.60
CA PRO A 89 26.37 -6.23 4.70
C PRO A 89 26.70 -7.15 3.51
N HIS A 90 25.68 -7.63 2.80
CA HIS A 90 25.82 -8.54 1.66
C HIS A 90 25.85 -7.79 0.32
N LEU A 91 25.18 -6.64 0.25
CA LEU A 91 25.05 -5.84 -0.97
C LEU A 91 26.15 -4.77 -1.10
N GLY A 92 26.69 -4.30 0.02
CA GLY A 92 27.64 -3.18 0.06
C GLY A 92 26.97 -1.80 -0.11
N TRP A 93 25.64 -1.72 -0.08
CA TRP A 93 24.86 -0.49 -0.17
C TRP A 93 23.54 -0.62 0.61
N SER A 94 22.95 0.54 0.95
CA SER A 94 21.68 0.62 1.67
C SER A 94 20.50 0.48 0.70
N VAL A 95 19.68 -0.55 0.94
CA VAL A 95 18.39 -0.79 0.30
C VAL A 95 17.43 0.36 0.57
N ALA A 96 17.32 0.84 1.81
CA ALA A 96 16.41 1.91 2.18
C ALA A 96 16.75 3.22 1.45
N ARG A 97 18.05 3.58 1.43
CA ARG A 97 18.53 4.75 0.70
C ARG A 97 18.33 4.57 -0.81
N ARG A 98 18.72 3.41 -1.35
CA ARG A 98 18.62 3.14 -2.78
C ARG A 98 17.17 3.17 -3.27
N LEU A 99 16.21 2.68 -2.48
CA LEU A 99 14.79 2.71 -2.83
C LEU A 99 14.29 4.12 -3.16
N ALA A 100 14.80 5.14 -2.45
CA ALA A 100 14.43 6.54 -2.67
C ALA A 100 15.16 7.20 -3.85
N GLU A 101 16.33 6.70 -4.22
CA GLU A 101 17.24 7.33 -5.19
C GLU A 101 17.31 6.62 -6.55
N VAL A 102 16.82 5.37 -6.64
CA VAL A 102 16.99 4.51 -7.82
C VAL A 102 16.32 5.09 -9.06
N THR A 103 17.03 4.99 -10.19
CA THR A 103 16.55 5.36 -11.51
C THR A 103 16.03 4.16 -12.29
N GLU A 104 15.20 4.38 -13.31
CA GLU A 104 14.69 3.32 -14.18
C GLU A 104 15.81 2.54 -14.87
N GLN A 105 16.90 3.21 -15.25
CA GLN A 105 18.06 2.57 -15.86
C GLN A 105 18.74 1.59 -14.90
N GLU A 106 18.86 1.94 -13.61
CA GLU A 106 19.45 1.06 -12.61
C GLU A 106 18.58 -0.16 -12.29
N LEU A 107 17.25 -0.04 -12.41
CA LEU A 107 16.31 -1.15 -12.22
C LEU A 107 16.38 -2.22 -13.33
N SER A 108 17.12 -1.98 -14.41
CA SER A 108 17.44 -3.02 -15.39
C SER A 108 18.42 -4.06 -14.84
N ALA A 109 19.24 -3.67 -13.86
CA ALA A 109 20.19 -4.55 -13.18
C ALA A 109 19.44 -5.37 -12.11
N THR A 110 19.45 -6.69 -12.26
CA THR A 110 18.68 -7.59 -11.39
C THR A 110 19.18 -7.55 -9.94
N GLU A 111 20.47 -7.37 -9.74
CA GLU A 111 21.13 -7.20 -8.46
C GLU A 111 20.69 -5.93 -7.71
N VAL A 112 20.12 -4.95 -8.42
CA VAL A 112 19.49 -3.76 -7.82
C VAL A 112 17.99 -3.97 -7.68
N ALA A 113 17.32 -4.44 -8.72
CA ALA A 113 15.87 -4.61 -8.74
C ALA A 113 15.35 -5.60 -7.69
N GLN A 114 16.01 -6.77 -7.54
CA GLN A 114 15.54 -7.82 -6.65
C GLN A 114 15.52 -7.42 -5.18
N PRO A 115 16.60 -6.86 -4.59
CA PRO A 115 16.57 -6.43 -3.19
C PRO A 115 15.56 -5.32 -2.93
N LEU A 116 15.39 -4.38 -3.86
CA LEU A 116 14.42 -3.30 -3.72
C LEU A 116 12.98 -3.82 -3.79
N LEU A 117 12.68 -4.70 -4.74
CA LEU A 117 11.36 -5.31 -4.87
C LEU A 117 11.02 -6.15 -3.63
N PHE A 118 11.99 -6.92 -3.13
CA PHE A 118 11.84 -7.68 -1.89
C PHE A 118 11.53 -6.76 -0.71
N ALA A 119 12.26 -5.64 -0.56
CA ALA A 119 12.03 -4.70 0.53
C ALA A 119 10.63 -4.08 0.50
N VAL A 120 10.14 -3.69 -0.69
CA VAL A 120 8.78 -3.16 -0.86
C VAL A 120 7.73 -4.22 -0.52
N GLN A 121 7.92 -5.46 -0.98
CA GLN A 121 6.99 -6.53 -0.67
C GLN A 121 6.93 -6.84 0.82
N VAL A 122 8.06 -6.86 1.52
CA VAL A 122 8.10 -7.00 2.99
C VAL A 122 7.44 -5.81 3.68
N GLY A 123 7.66 -4.59 3.19
CA GLY A 123 7.02 -3.39 3.74
C GLY A 123 5.50 -3.36 3.60
N LEU A 124 4.93 -4.11 2.65
CA LEU A 124 3.49 -4.20 2.41
C LEU A 124 2.80 -5.32 3.22
N THR A 125 3.55 -6.11 3.99
CA THR A 125 3.04 -7.28 4.74
C THR A 125 3.23 -7.13 6.23
#